data_AF-A0A832GIW8-F1
#
_entry.id   AF-A0A832GIW8-F1
#
_cell.length_a   1.000
_cell.length_b   1.000
_cell.length_c   1.000
_cell.angle_alpha   90.00
_cell.angle_beta   90.00
_cell.angle_gamma   90.00
#
_symmetry.space_group_name_H-M   'P 1'
#
loop_
_entity.id
_entity.type
_entity.pdbx_description
1 polymer ?
#
loop_
_entity_poly.entity_id
_entity_poly.type
_entity_poly.pdbx_seq_one_letter_code
_entity_poly.pdbx_strand_id
1 'polypeptide(L)' 'WGQALGRDYTLFALTDGIVKFERYGRNRQKVSVYPVEAAR' A
#
# COMPACT_ATOMS: atom_id res chain seq x y z
N TRP A 1 1.09 -1.01 -6.63
CA TRP A 1 1.81 -1.75 -5.58
C TRP A 1 3.17 -1.11 -5.45
N GLY A 2 3.46 -0.59 -4.26
CA GLY A 2 4.67 0.18 -3.92
C GLY A 2 5.02 -0.03 -2.44
N GLN A 3 4.86 -1.25 -1.95
CA GLN A 3 5.07 -1.61 -0.55
C GLN A 3 5.80 -2.94 -0.43
N ALA A 4 6.47 -3.12 0.70
CA ALA A 4 7.13 -4.36 1.11
C ALA A 4 6.56 -4.87 2.44
N LEU A 5 6.82 -6.14 2.72
CA LEU A 5 6.39 -6.83 3.94
C LEU A 5 7.62 -7.27 4.73
N GLY A 6 7.69 -6.85 5.99
CA GLY A 6 8.69 -7.30 6.95
C GLY A 6 8.47 -8.75 7.38
N ARG A 7 9.49 -9.33 8.01
CA ARG A 7 9.41 -10.70 8.56
C ARG A 7 8.31 -10.87 9.60
N ASP A 8 8.00 -9.79 10.32
CA ASP A 8 6.96 -9.68 11.35
C ASP A 8 5.61 -9.19 10.80
N TYR A 9 5.44 -9.19 9.48
CA TYR A 9 4.26 -8.68 8.78
C TYR A 9 4.06 -7.16 8.85
N THR A 10 5.06 -6.39 9.28
CA THR A 10 5.01 -4.93 9.20
C THR A 10 5.05 -4.48 7.73
N LEU A 11 4.16 -3.54 7.34
CA LEU A 11 4.13 -2.98 5.99
C LEU A 11 5.03 -1.75 5.89
N PHE A 12 5.87 -1.72 4.85
CA PHE A 12 6.78 -0.59 4.56
C PHE A 12 6.48 -0.01 3.19
N ALA A 13 6.52 1.33 3.06
CA ALA A 13 6.45 1.98 1.77
C ALA A 13 7.79 1.83 1.04
N LEU A 14 7.76 1.50 -0.25
CA LEU A 14 8.95 1.43 -1.11
C LEU A 14 9.22 2.74 -1.85
N THR A 15 8.22 3.61 -1.93
CA THR A 15 8.25 4.88 -2.66
C THR A 15 7.44 5.92 -1.92
N ASP A 16 7.82 7.18 -2.03
CA ASP A 16 7.02 8.30 -1.53
C ASP A 16 5.70 8.43 -2.30
N GLY A 17 4.62 8.75 -1.59
CA GLY A 17 3.30 8.76 -2.19
C GLY A 17 2.15 8.82 -1.20
N ILE A 18 0.95 8.60 -1.74
CA ILE A 18 -0.30 8.58 -0.99
C ILE A 18 -0.66 7.13 -0.68
N VAL A 19 -0.99 6.88 0.59
CA VAL A 19 -1.47 5.58 1.05
C VAL A 19 -2.96 5.45 0.78
N LYS A 20 -3.36 4.35 0.15
CA LYS A 20 -4.75 4.02 -0.12
C LYS A 20 -5.09 2.65 0.45
N PHE A 21 -6.25 2.56 1.09
CA PHE A 21 -6.82 1.32 1.59
C PHE A 21 -7.92 0.85 0.65
N GLU A 22 -7.79 -0.38 0.15
CA GLU A 22 -8.72 -0.95 -0.81
C GLU A 22 -9.28 -2.27 -0.29
N ARG A 23 -10.51 -2.59 -0.67
CA ARG A 23 -11.14 -3.83 -0.26
C ARG A 23 -10.45 -5.01 -0.94
N TYR A 24 -10.09 -6.03 -0.16
CA TYR A 24 -9.48 -7.25 -0.65
C TYR A 24 -10.31 -8.47 -0.23
N GLY A 25 -11.30 -8.81 -1.05
CA GLY A 25 -12.26 -9.88 -0.75
C GLY A 25 -13.26 -9.48 0.34
N ARG A 26 -13.80 -10.48 1.06
CA ARG A 26 -14.93 -10.27 1.97
C ARG A 26 -14.55 -9.48 3.22
N ASN A 27 -13.45 -9.88 3.89
CA ASN A 27 -13.07 -9.42 5.23
C ASN A 27 -11.64 -8.84 5.30
N ARG A 28 -10.92 -8.72 4.18
CA ARG A 28 -9.56 -8.19 4.20
C ARG A 28 -9.50 -6.85 3.48
N GLN A 29 -8.49 -6.08 3.83
CA GLN A 29 -8.11 -4.86 3.17
C GLN A 29 -6.69 -5.01 2.64
N LYS A 30 -6.42 -4.32 1.55
CA LYS A 30 -5.10 -4.22 0.95
C LYS A 30 -4.68 -2.77 0.99
N VAL A 31 -3.50 -2.53 1.54
CA VAL A 31 -2.86 -1.23 1.49
C VAL A 31 -2.13 -1.11 0.15
N SER A 32 -2.08 0.08 -0.43
CA SER A 32 -1.31 0.42 -1.63
C SER A 32 -0.70 1.81 -1.46
N VAL A 33 0.53 2.02 -1.90
CA VAL A 33 1.14 3.35 -2.02
C VAL A 33 1.16 3.76 -3.49
N TYR A 34 0.64 4.96 -3.80
CA TYR A 34 0.62 5.55 -5.13
C TYR A 34 1.52 6.78 -5.17
N PRO A 35 2.51 6.86 -6.09
CA PRO A 35 3.33 8.06 -6.25
C PRO A 35 2.46 9.30 -6.49
N VAL A 36 2.85 10.44 -5.93
CA VAL A 36 2.08 11.69 -6.03
C VAL A 36 1.89 12.13 -7.50
N GLU A 37 2.88 11.88 -8.35
CA GLU A 37 2.79 12.16 -9.79
C GLU A 37 1.77 11.28 -10.52
N ALA A 38 1.58 10.04 -10.07
CA ALA A 38 0.62 9.09 -10.66
C ALA A 38 -0.82 9.31 -10.16
N ALA A 39 -1.01 10.15 -9.13
CA ALA A 39 -2.31 10.47 -8.53
C ALA A 39 -2.88 11.81 -9.03
N ARG A 40 -2.17 12.51 -9.93
CA ARG A 40 -2.67 13.69 -10.67
C ARG A 40 -3.51 13.27 -11.86
#